data_AF-A0A1K1Q2P0-F1
#
_entry.id   AF-A0A1K1Q2P0-F1
#
_cell.length_a   1.000
_cell.length_b   1.000
_cell.length_c   1.000
_cell.angle_alpha   90.00
_cell.angle_beta   90.00
_cell.angle_gamma   90.00
#
_symmetry.space_group_name_H-M   'P 1'
#
loop_
_entity.id
_entity.type
_entity.pdbx_description
1 polymer ?
#
loop_
_entity_poly.entity_id
_entity_poly.type
_entity_poly.pdbx_seq_one_letter_code
_entity_poly.pdbx_strand_id
1 'polypeptide(L)'
;METYTKEEKYLRARKRLEKEKSFYKHLFWYAVVNIFLLVMIWLETEKKGEDFWNFGTFSTAVFWGLGVVVHGASVFIPDLFLGKEWEKRQIARFMRKQEQQEKRWE
;
A
#
# COMPACT_ATOMS: atom_id res chain seq x y z
N MET A 1 -28.73 11.74 -19.10
CA MET A 1 -27.36 11.27 -19.42
C MET A 1 -26.28 11.98 -18.59
N GLU A 2 -26.44 13.23 -18.17
CA GLU A 2 -25.42 13.94 -17.37
C GLU A 2 -25.19 13.39 -15.95
N THR A 3 -26.23 12.84 -15.31
CA THR A 3 -26.16 12.30 -13.93
C THR A 3 -25.22 11.09 -13.81
N TYR A 4 -25.30 10.15 -14.76
CA TYR A 4 -24.41 8.98 -14.85
C TYR A 4 -22.93 9.38 -14.85
N THR A 5 -22.57 10.45 -15.58
CA THR A 5 -21.17 10.89 -15.67
C THR A 5 -20.63 11.53 -14.38
N LYS A 6 -21.49 12.13 -13.54
CA LYS A 6 -21.08 12.69 -12.24
C LYS A 6 -20.86 11.58 -11.22
N GLU A 7 -21.77 10.62 -11.15
CA GLU A 7 -21.66 9.47 -10.24
C GLU A 7 -20.44 8.60 -10.58
N GLU A 8 -20.17 8.34 -11.86
CA GLU A 8 -18.98 7.60 -12.29
C GLU A 8 -17.67 8.29 -11.92
N LYS A 9 -17.60 9.62 -12.07
CA LYS A 9 -16.42 10.42 -11.67
C LYS A 9 -16.23 10.37 -10.15
N TYR A 10 -17.32 10.50 -9.39
CA TYR A 10 -17.30 10.42 -7.94
C TYR A 10 -16.84 9.03 -7.45
N LEU A 11 -17.38 7.96 -8.03
CA LEU A 11 -17.02 6.59 -7.67
C LEU A 11 -15.54 6.30 -7.95
N ARG A 12 -15.02 6.83 -9.07
CA ARG A 12 -13.61 6.72 -9.43
C ARG A 12 -12.71 7.44 -8.44
N ALA A 13 -13.05 8.69 -8.09
CA ALA A 13 -12.32 9.47 -7.09
C ALA A 13 -12.35 8.78 -5.72
N ARG A 14 -13.50 8.25 -5.30
CA ARG A 14 -13.64 7.53 -4.03
C ARG A 14 -12.79 6.26 -3.99
N LYS A 15 -12.80 5.45 -5.04
CA LYS A 15 -11.97 4.23 -5.12
C LYS A 15 -10.47 4.55 -5.04
N ARG A 16 -10.03 5.67 -5.60
CA ARG A 16 -8.63 6.14 -5.48
C ARG A 16 -8.30 6.49 -4.03
N LEU A 17 -9.14 7.30 -3.40
CA LEU A 17 -8.99 7.67 -1.99
C LEU A 17 -8.96 6.45 -1.05
N GLU A 18 -9.76 5.43 -1.30
CA GLU A 18 -9.77 4.21 -0.49
C GLU A 18 -8.44 3.42 -0.61
N LYS A 19 -7.85 3.37 -1.80
CA LYS A 19 -6.53 2.73 -2.02
C LYS A 19 -5.41 3.50 -1.31
N GLU A 20 -5.39 4.82 -1.46
CA GLU A 20 -4.42 5.69 -0.78
C GLU A 20 -4.54 5.54 0.75
N LYS A 21 -5.77 5.61 1.28
CA LYS A 21 -6.01 5.42 2.73
C LYS A 21 -5.55 4.07 3.23
N SER A 22 -5.73 3.00 2.46
CA SER A 22 -5.26 1.67 2.81
C SER A 22 -3.73 1.62 2.91
N PHE A 23 -3.03 2.24 1.95
CA PHE A 23 -1.58 2.37 1.98
C PHE A 23 -1.11 3.18 3.20
N TYR A 24 -1.72 4.33 3.48
CA TYR A 24 -1.35 5.15 4.64
C TYR A 24 -1.54 4.43 5.97
N LYS A 25 -2.58 3.60 6.11
CA LYS A 25 -2.75 2.75 7.30
C LYS A 25 -1.60 1.76 7.46
N HIS A 26 -1.18 1.10 6.38
CA HIS A 26 -0.05 0.17 6.41
C HIS A 26 1.26 0.90 6.73
N LEU A 27 1.51 2.04 6.09
CA LEU A 27 2.69 2.87 6.35
C LEU A 27 2.73 3.37 7.80
N PHE A 28 1.57 3.80 8.34
CA PHE A 28 1.44 4.24 9.71
C PHE A 28 1.81 3.12 10.69
N TRP A 29 1.21 1.93 10.54
CA TRP A 29 1.54 0.78 11.40
C TRP A 29 2.99 0.33 11.24
N TYR A 30 3.52 0.34 10.02
CA TYR A 30 4.94 0.10 9.77
C TYR A 30 5.82 1.07 10.57
N ALA A 31 5.53 2.37 10.53
CA ALA A 31 6.30 3.37 11.26
C ALA A 31 6.19 3.18 12.78
N VAL A 32 4.97 3.00 13.30
CA VAL A 32 4.72 2.81 14.74
C VAL A 32 5.45 1.58 15.28
N VAL A 33 5.32 0.43 14.60
CA VAL A 33 5.97 -0.82 15.03
C VAL A 33 7.49 -0.71 14.95
N ASN A 34 8.05 -0.14 13.87
CA ASN A 34 9.49 0.01 13.74
C ASN A 34 10.07 0.97 14.77
N ILE A 35 9.41 2.10 15.04
CA ILE A 35 9.84 3.03 16.09
C ILE A 35 9.82 2.33 17.45
N PHE A 36 8.74 1.60 17.76
CA PHE A 36 8.64 0.85 19.01
C PHE A 36 9.77 -0.19 19.15
N LEU A 37 10.06 -0.96 18.09
CA LEU A 37 11.16 -1.92 18.08
C LEU A 37 12.53 -1.24 18.26
N LEU A 38 12.78 -0.13 17.57
CA LEU A 38 14.05 0.61 17.69
C LEU A 38 14.24 1.17 19.11
N VAL A 39 13.19 1.68 19.74
CA VAL A 39 13.24 2.15 21.12
C VAL A 39 13.52 1.00 22.09
N MET A 40 12.85 -0.15 21.90
CA MET A 40 13.09 -1.34 22.73
C MET A 40 14.53 -1.83 22.61
N ILE A 41 15.05 -1.94 21.39
CA ILE A 41 16.44 -2.35 21.15
C ILE A 41 17.40 -1.32 21.76
N TRP A 42 17.16 -0.02 21.56
CA TRP A 42 18.01 1.04 22.12
C TRP A 42 18.10 0.96 23.66
N LEU A 43 16.97 0.80 24.34
CA LEU A 43 16.93 0.65 25.81
C LEU A 43 17.63 -0.62 26.30
N GLU A 44 17.58 -1.71 25.53
CA GLU A 44 18.26 -2.96 25.88
C GLU A 44 19.77 -2.85 25.66
N THR A 45 20.18 -2.26 24.53
CA THR A 45 21.56 -2.05 24.15
C THR A 45 22.27 -1.08 25.11
N GLU A 46 21.61 0.01 25.50
CA GLU A 46 22.14 0.97 26.49
C GLU A 46 22.40 0.29 27.85
N LYS A 47 21.52 -0.63 28.27
CA LYS A 47 21.69 -1.40 29.51
C LYS A 47 22.83 -2.42 29.46
N LYS A 48 23.08 -3.00 28.28
CA LYS A 48 24.11 -4.04 28.09
C LYS A 48 25.48 -3.48 27.66
N GLY A 49 25.54 -2.21 27.24
CA GLY A 49 26.75 -1.61 26.66
C GLY A 49 27.13 -2.20 25.29
N GLU A 50 26.14 -2.75 24.58
CA GLU A 50 26.33 -3.33 23.24
C GLU A 50 26.25 -2.23 22.15
N ASP A 51 26.60 -2.56 20.90
CA ASP A 51 26.49 -1.61 19.79
C ASP A 51 25.08 -1.61 19.18
N PHE A 52 24.41 -0.45 19.28
CA PHE A 52 23.06 -0.25 18.72
C PHE A 52 23.07 -0.26 17.18
N TRP A 53 24.18 0.18 16.59
CA TRP A 53 24.38 0.33 15.15
C TRP A 53 24.71 -0.99 14.45
N ASN A 54 24.11 -2.10 14.89
CA ASN A 54 24.26 -3.39 14.24
C ASN A 54 23.28 -3.50 13.05
N PHE A 55 23.71 -4.14 11.97
CA PHE A 55 22.85 -4.48 10.83
C PHE A 55 21.60 -5.26 11.27
N GLY A 56 21.70 -6.08 12.32
CA GLY A 56 20.57 -6.79 12.91
C GLY A 56 19.42 -5.87 13.35
N THR A 57 19.74 -4.74 13.99
CA THR A 57 18.77 -3.74 14.49
C THR A 57 17.90 -3.17 13.38
N PHE A 58 18.51 -2.92 12.22
CA PHE A 58 17.82 -2.30 11.07
C PHE A 58 17.29 -3.32 10.06
N SER A 59 17.74 -4.57 10.12
CA SER A 59 17.36 -5.62 9.15
C SER A 59 15.85 -5.77 9.02
N THR A 60 15.12 -5.84 10.14
CA THR A 60 13.66 -5.93 10.19
C THR A 60 13.01 -4.75 9.47
N ALA A 61 13.46 -3.53 9.74
CA ALA A 61 12.97 -2.33 9.07
C ALA A 61 13.29 -2.33 7.57
N VAL A 62 14.48 -2.76 7.17
CA VAL A 62 14.89 -2.80 5.76
C VAL A 62 14.05 -3.80 4.96
N PHE A 63 13.90 -5.04 5.44
CA PHE A 63 13.12 -6.06 4.74
C PHE A 63 11.63 -5.72 4.66
N TRP A 64 11.04 -5.23 5.75
CA TRP A 64 9.65 -4.78 5.73
C TRP A 64 9.45 -3.50 4.93
N GLY A 65 10.42 -2.59 4.98
CA GLY A 65 10.44 -1.34 4.23
C GLY A 65 10.40 -1.58 2.73
N LEU A 66 11.11 -2.61 2.24
CA LEU A 66 11.03 -3.00 0.83
C LEU A 66 9.59 -3.38 0.42
N GLY A 67 8.88 -4.13 1.27
CA GLY A 67 7.47 -4.47 1.03
C GLY A 67 6.56 -3.24 0.98
N VAL A 68 6.77 -2.28 1.88
CA VAL A 68 6.04 -1.00 1.88
C VAL A 68 6.34 -0.18 0.62
N VAL A 69 7.60 -0.12 0.17
CA VAL A 69 7.99 0.58 -1.05
C VAL A 69 7.33 -0.06 -2.28
N VAL A 70 7.35 -1.38 -2.39
CA VAL A 70 6.67 -2.10 -3.49
C VAL A 70 5.16 -1.87 -3.46
N HIS A 71 4.53 -1.91 -2.27
CA HIS A 71 3.11 -1.64 -2.13
C HIS A 71 2.77 -0.20 -2.54
N GLY A 72 3.54 0.78 -2.07
CA GLY A 72 3.40 2.18 -2.45
C GLY A 72 3.59 2.39 -3.94
N ALA A 73 4.61 1.78 -4.54
CA ALA A 73 4.83 1.79 -5.98
C ALA A 73 3.60 1.27 -6.74
N SER A 74 3.00 0.16 -6.31
CA SER A 74 1.79 -0.38 -6.94
C SER A 74 0.55 0.50 -6.80
N VAL A 75 0.47 1.32 -5.75
CA VAL A 75 -0.64 2.25 -5.50
C VAL A 75 -0.45 3.55 -6.30
N PHE A 76 0.75 4.14 -6.31
CA PHE A 76 0.99 5.48 -6.86
C PHE A 76 1.55 5.52 -8.29
N ILE A 77 2.36 4.53 -8.71
CA ILE A 77 2.96 4.52 -10.07
C ILE A 77 1.90 4.54 -11.17
N PRO A 78 0.79 3.77 -11.08
CA PRO A 78 -0.17 3.78 -12.17
C PRO A 78 -0.86 5.12 -12.38
N ASP A 79 -1.10 5.84 -11.29
CA ASP A 79 -1.74 7.16 -11.34
C ASP A 79 -0.77 8.26 -11.81
N LEU A 80 0.52 8.15 -11.50
CA LEU A 80 1.54 9.15 -11.91
C LEU A 80 2.11 8.90 -13.31
N PHE A 81 2.28 7.65 -13.75
CA PHE A 81 3.08 7.31 -14.93
C PHE A 81 2.32 6.58 -16.06
N LEU A 82 1.27 5.82 -15.76
CA LEU A 82 0.68 4.89 -16.75
C LEU A 82 -0.55 5.46 -17.50
N GLY A 83 -1.14 6.56 -17.01
CA GLY A 83 -2.19 7.32 -17.71
C GLY A 83 -3.54 6.59 -17.90
N LYS A 84 -4.48 7.25 -18.59
CA LYS A 84 -5.88 6.81 -18.74
C LYS A 84 -6.04 5.47 -19.47
N GLU A 85 -5.14 5.13 -20.39
CA GLU A 85 -5.21 3.88 -21.16
C GLU A 85 -4.88 2.65 -20.30
N TRP A 86 -3.95 2.77 -19.35
CA TRP A 86 -3.73 1.72 -18.36
C TRP A 86 -4.94 1.54 -17.45
N GLU A 87 -5.56 2.64 -17.01
CA GLU A 87 -6.76 2.60 -16.15
C GLU A 87 -7.92 1.88 -16.84
N LYS A 88 -8.19 2.18 -18.12
CA LYS A 88 -9.20 1.46 -18.93
C LYS A 88 -8.93 -0.03 -19.00
N ARG A 89 -7.68 -0.44 -19.24
CA ARG A 89 -7.29 -1.87 -19.30
C ARG A 89 -7.53 -2.58 -17.97
N GLN A 90 -7.25 -1.93 -16.83
CA GLN A 90 -7.51 -2.52 -15.52
C GLN A 90 -9.00 -2.65 -15.22
N ILE A 91 -9.81 -1.64 -15.55
CA ILE A 91 -11.26 -1.73 -15.40
C ILE A 91 -11.82 -2.88 -16.23
N ALA A 92 -11.44 -2.98 -17.50
CA ALA A 92 -11.87 -4.07 -18.37
C ALA A 92 -11.44 -5.45 -17.81
N ARG A 93 -10.23 -5.54 -17.25
CA ARG A 93 -9.73 -6.77 -16.63
C ARG A 93 -10.48 -7.13 -15.35
N PHE A 94 -10.89 -6.13 -14.56
CA PHE A 94 -11.67 -6.32 -13.34
C PHE A 94 -13.11 -6.78 -13.65
N MET A 95 -13.78 -6.15 -14.62
CA MET A 95 -15.12 -6.55 -15.07
C MET A 95 -15.13 -8.01 -15.56
N ARG A 96 -14.15 -8.38 -16.41
CA ARG A 96 -13.99 -9.77 -16.88
C ARG A 96 -13.78 -10.76 -15.74
N LYS A 97 -13.02 -10.38 -14.69
CA LYS A 97 -12.83 -11.24 -13.51
C LYS A 97 -14.11 -11.42 -12.70
N GLN A 98 -14.94 -10.38 -12.58
CA GLN A 98 -16.23 -10.47 -11.91
C GLN A 98 -17.21 -11.36 -12.70
N GLU A 99 -17.34 -11.15 -14.00
CA GLU A 99 -18.16 -12.02 -14.87
C GLU A 99 -17.71 -13.49 -14.81
N GLN A 100 -16.39 -13.75 -14.75
CA GLN A 100 -15.87 -15.11 -14.60
C GLN A 100 -16.09 -15.70 -13.21
N GLN A 101 -16.14 -14.90 -12.16
CA GLN A 101 -16.51 -15.38 -10.82
C GLN A 101 -17.99 -15.71 -10.77
N GLU A 102 -18.85 -14.83 -11.27
CA GLU A 102 -20.31 -15.03 -11.29
C GLU A 102 -20.67 -16.34 -12.01
N LYS A 103 -20.12 -16.57 -13.20
CA LYS A 103 -20.29 -17.83 -13.95
C LYS A 103 -19.71 -19.10 -13.30
N ARG A 104 -18.89 -18.97 -12.25
CA ARG A 104 -18.33 -20.11 -11.50
C ARG A 104 -19.26 -20.53 -10.36
N TRP A 105 -20.13 -19.63 -9.90
CA TRP A 105 -21.08 -19.86 -8.83
C TRP A 105 -22.49 -20.19 -9.35
N GLU A 106 -22.69 -20.14 -10.67
CA GLU A 106 -23.82 -20.71 -11.42
C GLU A 106 -23.47 -22.11 -11.94
#